data_AF-A0AAD6G6D4-F1
#
_entry.id   AF-A0AAD6G6D4-F1
#
_cell.length_a   1.000
_cell.length_b   1.000
_cell.length_c   1.000
_cell.angle_alpha   90.00
_cell.angle_beta   90.00
_cell.angle_gamma   90.00
#
_symmetry.space_group_name_H-M   'P 1'
#
loop_
_entity.id
_entity.type
_entity.pdbx_description
1 polymer ?
#
loop_
_entity_poly.entity_id
_entity_poly.type
_entity_poly.pdbx_seq_one_letter_code
_entity_poly.pdbx_strand_id
1 'polypeptide(L)'
;MILSAPVLLVLGLTAELAAADPSISQEDCDKMCQTKLNDLHAVGQLYDIHNGMGSCDDCIICIGEGGKYTDPNTGRRRCCDKKNQVFLNGPAGSKLGKCCDASQAYLVDTSAQKGDCCPATNHVYLWDAKSQSGSCCPSGTAYFDGHKCQPEIVPEPKPHTINCSPHSVCASSSKTTGLKQGHCYQLMDTKGRTLSLHRGATDYILQNEYDDLYHFKVCASTTDCSPSDKEVTVNDKFFLQDEFGQWNLNGAGWIDNRCSDHLYFTQEAKSAGAFQAAPWCVDGKCGICLKSAVDACRGLEIVCPATNPGIGRYVNSNYCLPMFVKEVPCMSEVFGGEGVKTEL
;
A
#
# COMPACT_ATOMS: atom_id res chain seq x y z
N MET A 1 19.32 -64.09 -69.20
CA MET A 1 17.84 -63.94 -69.19
C MET A 1 17.27 -65.14 -68.43
N ILE A 2 16.39 -64.88 -67.44
CA ILE A 2 15.63 -65.83 -66.60
C ILE A 2 16.49 -66.59 -65.55
N LEU A 3 16.79 -66.05 -64.36
CA LEU A 3 15.98 -65.85 -63.12
C LEU A 3 15.36 -67.14 -62.53
N SER A 4 16.00 -67.70 -61.50
CA SER A 4 15.35 -68.56 -60.48
C SER A 4 15.89 -68.20 -59.09
N ALA A 5 14.96 -67.92 -58.18
CA ALA A 5 15.16 -67.22 -56.92
C ALA A 5 15.62 -68.15 -55.76
N PRO A 6 16.36 -67.63 -54.77
CA PRO A 6 16.51 -68.32 -53.48
C PRO A 6 15.34 -67.93 -52.56
N VAL A 7 14.72 -68.95 -51.98
CA VAL A 7 13.72 -68.85 -50.91
C VAL A 7 14.43 -68.39 -49.63
N LEU A 8 14.14 -67.16 -49.18
CA LEU A 8 14.57 -66.67 -47.87
C LEU A 8 13.60 -67.20 -46.80
N LEU A 9 14.09 -68.09 -45.95
CA LEU A 9 13.37 -68.57 -44.77
C LEU A 9 13.53 -67.53 -43.66
N VAL A 10 12.52 -66.70 -43.45
CA VAL A 10 12.46 -65.76 -42.32
C VAL A 10 11.99 -66.53 -41.09
N LEU A 11 12.95 -66.91 -40.23
CA LEU A 11 12.67 -67.34 -38.86
C LEU A 11 12.16 -66.13 -38.07
N GLY A 12 10.84 -66.04 -37.89
CA GLY A 12 10.22 -65.08 -37.00
C GLY A 12 10.55 -65.41 -35.55
N LEU A 13 11.50 -64.69 -34.96
CA LEU A 13 11.48 -64.45 -33.52
C LEU A 13 10.34 -63.46 -33.25
N THR A 14 9.20 -63.96 -32.80
CA THR A 14 8.25 -63.15 -32.05
C THR A 14 8.90 -62.83 -30.72
N ALA A 15 9.53 -61.66 -30.61
CA ALA A 15 9.73 -61.03 -29.32
C ALA A 15 8.33 -60.72 -28.78
N GLU A 16 7.84 -61.52 -27.84
CA GLU A 16 6.79 -61.08 -26.93
C GLU A 16 7.36 -59.87 -26.19
N LEU A 17 7.09 -58.66 -26.70
CA LEU A 17 7.15 -57.47 -25.86
C LEU A 17 6.14 -57.72 -24.75
N ALA A 18 6.64 -58.05 -23.56
CA ALA A 18 5.86 -57.89 -22.34
C ALA A 18 5.36 -56.46 -22.35
N ALA A 19 4.05 -56.28 -22.58
CA ALA A 19 3.39 -55.01 -22.40
C ALA A 19 3.71 -54.58 -20.96
N ALA A 20 4.39 -53.45 -20.80
CA ALA A 20 4.54 -52.84 -19.50
C ALA A 20 3.13 -52.70 -18.90
N ASP A 21 2.90 -53.29 -17.73
CA ASP A 21 1.63 -53.15 -17.01
C ASP A 21 1.26 -51.66 -16.96
N PRO A 22 -0.02 -51.31 -17.18
CA PRO A 22 -0.42 -49.91 -17.18
C PRO A 22 -0.08 -49.29 -15.83
N SER A 23 0.64 -48.17 -15.86
CA SER A 23 0.96 -47.41 -14.67
C SER A 23 -0.34 -47.01 -13.97
N ILE A 24 -0.50 -47.46 -12.72
CA ILE A 24 -1.69 -47.17 -11.93
C ILE A 24 -1.76 -45.66 -11.66
N SER A 25 -2.93 -45.05 -11.90
CA SER A 25 -3.13 -43.65 -11.59
C SER A 25 -3.37 -43.43 -10.09
N GLN A 26 -3.16 -42.21 -9.61
CA GLN A 26 -3.49 -41.84 -8.23
C GLN A 26 -4.98 -42.02 -7.91
N GLU A 27 -5.85 -41.82 -8.91
CA GLU A 27 -7.29 -42.03 -8.77
C GLU A 27 -7.63 -43.52 -8.58
N ASP A 28 -6.93 -44.39 -9.30
CA ASP A 28 -7.11 -45.84 -9.18
C ASP A 28 -6.60 -46.36 -7.83
N CYS A 29 -5.48 -45.82 -7.33
CA CYS A 29 -4.98 -46.11 -5.98
C CYS A 29 -5.98 -45.69 -4.89
N ASP A 30 -6.61 -44.51 -5.02
CA ASP A 30 -7.69 -44.09 -4.10
C ASP A 30 -8.87 -45.08 -4.15
N LYS A 31 -9.34 -45.49 -5.34
CA LYS A 31 -10.44 -46.46 -5.50
C LYS A 31 -10.10 -47.84 -4.91
N MET A 32 -8.86 -48.29 -5.07
CA MET A 32 -8.39 -49.54 -4.46
C MET A 32 -8.45 -49.46 -2.94
N CYS A 33 -8.01 -48.35 -2.34
CA CYS A 33 -8.09 -48.15 -0.90
C CYS A 33 -9.53 -48.05 -0.40
N GLN A 34 -10.42 -47.38 -1.14
CA GLN A 34 -11.85 -47.32 -0.82
C GLN A 34 -12.49 -48.71 -0.79
N THR A 35 -12.14 -49.56 -1.76
CA THR A 35 -12.61 -50.94 -1.82
C THR A 35 -12.02 -51.78 -0.68
N LYS A 36 -10.71 -51.66 -0.44
CA LYS A 36 -9.98 -52.43 0.57
C LYS A 36 -10.44 -52.13 1.99
N LEU A 37 -10.73 -50.86 2.29
CA LEU A 37 -11.17 -50.40 3.60
C LEU A 37 -12.70 -50.32 3.73
N ASN A 38 -13.44 -50.54 2.63
CA ASN A 38 -14.89 -50.36 2.55
C ASN A 38 -15.34 -48.97 3.05
N ASP A 39 -14.60 -47.93 2.67
CA ASP A 39 -14.85 -46.53 3.07
C ASP A 39 -14.58 -45.58 1.91
N LEU A 40 -15.56 -44.79 1.52
CA LEU A 40 -15.45 -43.81 0.42
C LEU A 40 -14.44 -42.68 0.72
N HIS A 41 -14.08 -42.47 1.98
CA HIS A 41 -13.08 -41.48 2.40
C HIS A 41 -11.66 -42.05 2.48
N ALA A 42 -11.46 -43.33 2.15
CA ALA A 42 -10.11 -43.87 2.05
C ALA A 42 -9.33 -43.22 0.90
N VAL A 43 -8.05 -42.93 1.15
CA VAL A 43 -7.10 -42.43 0.15
C VAL A 43 -5.84 -43.29 0.17
N GLY A 44 -5.25 -43.47 -1.00
CA GLY A 44 -4.04 -44.29 -1.16
C GLY A 44 -2.82 -43.43 -1.46
N GLN A 45 -1.67 -43.76 -0.88
CA GLN A 45 -0.39 -43.21 -1.31
C GLN A 45 0.13 -44.03 -2.50
N LEU A 46 0.29 -43.37 -3.64
CA LEU A 46 1.01 -43.94 -4.76
C LEU A 46 2.51 -43.76 -4.54
N TYR A 47 3.27 -44.84 -4.54
CA TYR A 47 4.73 -44.84 -4.50
C TYR A 47 5.26 -45.15 -5.90
N ASP A 48 6.15 -44.30 -6.41
CA ASP A 48 6.93 -44.62 -7.60
C ASP A 48 8.07 -45.56 -7.20
N ILE A 49 7.84 -46.86 -7.40
CA ILE A 49 8.89 -47.86 -7.23
C ILE A 49 9.63 -47.90 -8.56
N HIS A 50 10.95 -47.66 -8.53
CA HIS A 50 11.84 -47.69 -9.69
C HIS A 50 11.36 -48.68 -10.76
N ASN A 51 11.02 -48.14 -11.94
CA ASN A 51 10.52 -48.81 -13.17
C ASN A 51 9.06 -48.49 -13.57
N GLY A 52 8.41 -47.46 -13.01
CA GLY A 52 7.13 -46.93 -13.52
C GLY A 52 5.89 -47.79 -13.19
N MET A 53 6.06 -48.84 -12.39
CA MET A 53 4.98 -49.57 -11.76
C MET A 53 4.73 -48.95 -10.39
N GLY A 54 3.80 -48.00 -10.32
CA GLY A 54 3.40 -47.44 -9.03
C GLY A 54 2.74 -48.51 -8.14
N SER A 55 3.11 -48.58 -6.86
CA SER A 55 2.38 -49.43 -5.88
C SER A 55 1.57 -48.55 -4.93
N CYS A 56 0.39 -49.03 -4.56
CA CYS A 56 -0.53 -48.38 -3.63
C CYS A 56 -0.40 -49.05 -2.25
N ASP A 57 0.63 -48.66 -1.49
CA ASP A 57 1.04 -49.41 -0.28
C ASP A 57 0.41 -48.89 1.02
N ASP A 58 0.02 -47.61 1.08
CA ASP A 58 -0.51 -46.99 2.31
C ASP A 58 -1.92 -46.42 2.09
N CYS A 59 -2.93 -47.10 2.66
CA CYS A 59 -4.32 -46.67 2.66
C CYS A 59 -4.66 -46.04 4.00
N ILE A 60 -5.09 -44.79 4.00
CA ILE A 60 -5.57 -44.10 5.20
C ILE A 60 -7.02 -43.66 5.03
N ILE A 61 -7.78 -43.63 6.12
CA ILE A 61 -9.12 -43.04 6.13
C ILE A 61 -8.98 -41.55 6.39
N CYS A 62 -9.43 -40.73 5.44
CA CYS A 62 -9.52 -39.30 5.66
C CYS A 62 -10.74 -38.98 6.52
N ILE A 63 -10.47 -38.53 7.75
CA ILE A 63 -11.54 -38.12 8.69
C ILE A 63 -12.11 -36.74 8.30
N GLY A 64 -11.38 -35.96 7.50
CA GLY A 64 -11.79 -34.65 7.02
C GLY A 64 -12.69 -34.67 5.79
N GLU A 65 -13.61 -33.71 5.70
CA GLU A 65 -14.54 -33.54 4.57
C GLU A 65 -13.97 -32.66 3.43
N GLY A 66 -12.71 -32.22 3.56
CA GLY A 66 -12.07 -31.31 2.62
C GLY A 66 -11.29 -32.00 1.50
N GLY A 67 -10.59 -31.19 0.73
CA GLY A 67 -9.76 -31.63 -0.39
C GLY A 67 -8.60 -32.53 0.06
N LYS A 68 -8.30 -33.53 -0.78
CA LYS A 68 -7.18 -34.46 -0.59
C LYS A 68 -5.89 -33.83 -1.09
N TYR A 69 -4.78 -33.96 -0.36
CA TYR A 69 -3.48 -33.39 -0.75
C TYR A 69 -2.31 -34.29 -0.35
N THR A 70 -1.12 -34.01 -0.88
CA THR A 70 0.12 -34.66 -0.46
C THR A 70 0.89 -33.68 0.41
N ASP A 71 1.09 -34.04 1.67
CA ASP A 71 1.80 -33.22 2.65
C ASP A 71 3.25 -33.00 2.21
N PRO A 72 3.68 -31.75 1.95
CA PRO A 72 5.00 -31.48 1.41
C PRO A 72 6.14 -31.76 2.41
N ASN A 73 5.84 -31.92 3.71
CA ASN A 73 6.85 -32.26 4.72
C ASN A 73 7.08 -33.76 4.81
N THR A 74 6.01 -34.54 4.74
CA THR A 74 6.06 -36.00 4.96
C THR A 74 6.01 -36.80 3.65
N GLY A 75 5.61 -36.18 2.55
CA GLY A 75 5.33 -36.85 1.27
C GLY A 75 4.09 -37.74 1.29
N ARG A 76 3.32 -37.72 2.39
CA ARG A 76 2.16 -38.60 2.59
C ARG A 76 0.87 -37.93 2.19
N ARG A 77 -0.07 -38.71 1.66
CA ARG A 77 -1.44 -38.26 1.42
C ARG A 77 -2.14 -37.91 2.73
N ARG A 78 -2.88 -36.80 2.71
CA ARG A 78 -3.70 -36.28 3.81
C ARG A 78 -4.96 -35.64 3.23
N CYS A 79 -5.90 -35.27 4.10
CA CYS A 79 -7.08 -34.51 3.72
C CYS A 79 -7.25 -33.31 4.63
N CYS A 80 -7.87 -32.27 4.09
CA CYS A 80 -8.30 -31.13 4.88
C CYS A 80 -9.50 -31.48 5.75
N ASP A 81 -9.55 -30.95 6.98
CA ASP A 81 -10.53 -31.35 7.98
C ASP A 81 -11.96 -30.88 7.62
N LYS A 82 -12.11 -29.67 7.07
CA LYS A 82 -13.42 -29.06 6.82
C LYS A 82 -13.84 -29.18 5.35
N LYS A 83 -15.15 -29.30 5.15
CA LYS A 83 -15.79 -29.25 3.84
C LYS A 83 -15.40 -27.97 3.08
N ASN A 84 -15.15 -28.10 1.78
CA ASN A 84 -14.72 -27.02 0.87
C ASN A 84 -13.33 -26.44 1.10
N GLN A 85 -12.55 -26.96 2.06
CA GLN A 85 -11.15 -26.60 2.17
C GLN A 85 -10.33 -27.27 1.08
N VAL A 86 -9.33 -26.57 0.57
CA VAL A 86 -8.32 -27.10 -0.35
C VAL A 86 -6.95 -26.84 0.24
N PHE A 87 -6.02 -27.75 0.00
CA PHE A 87 -4.64 -27.52 0.43
C PHE A 87 -3.97 -26.54 -0.53
N LEU A 88 -3.53 -25.42 0.01
CA LEU A 88 -2.83 -24.39 -0.73
C LEU A 88 -1.34 -24.44 -0.36
N ASN A 89 -0.51 -24.64 -1.38
CA ASN A 89 0.94 -24.66 -1.23
C ASN A 89 1.50 -23.24 -1.11
N GLY A 90 2.54 -23.09 -0.30
CA GLY A 90 3.40 -21.91 -0.31
C GLY A 90 4.31 -21.86 -1.53
N PRO A 91 5.22 -20.87 -1.58
CA PRO A 91 6.19 -20.71 -2.66
C PRO A 91 6.95 -22.01 -2.94
N ALA A 92 7.30 -22.23 -4.21
CA ALA A 92 8.01 -23.42 -4.65
C ALA A 92 9.24 -23.69 -3.77
N GLY A 93 9.36 -24.92 -3.25
CA GLY A 93 10.47 -25.35 -2.40
C GLY A 93 10.35 -25.04 -0.90
N SER A 94 9.37 -24.24 -0.46
CA SER A 94 9.23 -23.85 0.95
C SER A 94 8.76 -24.97 1.90
N LYS A 95 8.22 -26.07 1.35
CA LYS A 95 7.48 -27.13 2.10
C LYS A 95 6.36 -26.58 3.00
N LEU A 96 5.96 -25.32 2.79
CA LEU A 96 4.87 -24.67 3.50
C LEU A 96 3.57 -24.89 2.76
N GLY A 97 2.47 -24.91 3.51
CA GLY A 97 1.12 -24.99 2.97
C GLY A 97 0.13 -25.30 4.08
N LYS A 98 -1.14 -24.99 3.82
CA LYS A 98 -2.21 -25.23 4.78
C LYS A 98 -3.54 -25.47 4.05
N CYS A 99 -4.45 -26.14 4.74
CA CYS A 99 -5.83 -26.26 4.31
C CYS A 99 -6.55 -24.93 4.52
N CYS A 100 -6.96 -24.31 3.43
CA CYS A 100 -7.63 -23.00 3.40
C CYS A 100 -8.99 -23.14 2.71
N ASP A 101 -9.88 -22.18 2.92
CA ASP A 101 -11.10 -22.11 2.12
C ASP A 101 -10.75 -21.85 0.65
N ALA A 102 -11.51 -22.41 -0.29
CA ALA A 102 -11.22 -22.32 -1.72
C ALA A 102 -11.14 -20.88 -2.29
N SER A 103 -11.69 -19.89 -1.58
CA SER A 103 -11.63 -18.46 -1.93
C SER A 103 -10.38 -17.73 -1.40
N GLN A 104 -9.52 -18.42 -0.64
CA GLN A 104 -8.34 -17.84 -0.02
C GLN A 104 -7.07 -18.15 -0.82
N ALA A 105 -5.98 -17.47 -0.49
CA ALA A 105 -4.63 -17.80 -0.92
C ALA A 105 -3.77 -18.12 0.31
N TYR A 106 -2.82 -19.05 0.17
CA TYR A 106 -1.81 -19.25 1.20
C TYR A 106 -0.65 -18.28 0.98
N LEU A 107 -0.58 -17.26 1.83
CA LEU A 107 0.44 -16.21 1.75
C LEU A 107 1.53 -16.47 2.77
N VAL A 108 2.76 -16.09 2.43
CA VAL A 108 3.95 -16.45 3.20
C VAL A 108 4.81 -15.22 3.43
N ASP A 109 5.25 -15.05 4.69
CA ASP A 109 6.39 -14.23 5.06
C ASP A 109 7.65 -15.07 4.80
N THR A 110 8.34 -14.77 3.70
CA THR A 110 9.49 -15.55 3.24
C THR A 110 10.69 -15.41 4.16
N SER A 111 10.84 -14.28 4.85
CA SER A 111 11.92 -14.04 5.81
C SER A 111 11.72 -14.87 7.07
N ALA A 112 10.50 -14.96 7.57
CA ALA A 112 10.17 -15.78 8.73
C ALA A 112 9.96 -17.27 8.40
N GLN A 113 9.79 -17.63 7.13
CA GLN A 113 9.34 -18.95 6.68
C GLN A 113 8.03 -19.38 7.36
N LYS A 114 7.09 -18.45 7.49
CA LYS A 114 5.77 -18.66 8.09
C LYS A 114 4.69 -18.21 7.11
N GLY A 115 3.53 -18.85 7.15
CA GLY A 115 2.41 -18.49 6.28
C GLY A 115 1.07 -18.91 6.87
N ASP A 116 0.00 -18.30 6.35
CA ASP A 116 -1.37 -18.70 6.67
C ASP A 116 -2.32 -18.38 5.49
N CYS A 117 -3.56 -18.84 5.64
CA CYS A 117 -4.66 -18.60 4.72
C CYS A 117 -5.10 -17.13 4.83
N CYS A 118 -4.96 -16.39 3.74
CA CYS A 118 -5.33 -15.00 3.63
C CYS A 118 -6.35 -14.78 2.51
N PRO A 119 -7.06 -13.63 2.50
CA PRO A 119 -7.82 -13.22 1.33
C PRO A 119 -6.92 -13.25 0.08
N ALA A 120 -7.46 -13.75 -1.04
CA ALA A 120 -6.69 -13.98 -2.25
C ALA A 120 -6.15 -12.70 -2.90
N THR A 121 -6.73 -11.54 -2.59
CA THR A 121 -6.36 -10.24 -3.17
C THR A 121 -6.08 -9.20 -2.10
N ASN A 122 -5.20 -8.25 -2.42
CA ASN A 122 -4.87 -7.07 -1.63
C ASN A 122 -4.39 -7.35 -0.20
N HIS A 123 -3.78 -8.50 0.05
CA HIS A 123 -3.18 -8.84 1.34
C HIS A 123 -1.77 -9.40 1.18
N VAL A 124 -1.00 -9.30 2.26
CA VAL A 124 0.31 -9.93 2.47
C VAL A 124 0.27 -10.61 3.84
N TYR A 125 0.98 -11.73 4.00
CA TYR A 125 1.16 -12.34 5.32
C TYR A 125 2.43 -11.81 5.97
N LEU A 126 2.33 -11.34 7.21
CA LEU A 126 3.45 -10.82 7.99
C LEU A 126 3.55 -11.58 9.30
N TRP A 127 4.77 -11.93 9.70
CA TRP A 127 5.05 -12.64 10.94
C TRP A 127 5.87 -11.79 11.91
N ASP A 128 5.38 -11.67 13.14
CA ASP A 128 6.14 -11.09 14.25
C ASP A 128 6.81 -12.19 15.08
N ALA A 129 8.14 -12.21 15.03
CA ALA A 129 8.93 -13.16 15.80
C ALA A 129 8.85 -12.94 17.31
N LYS A 130 8.55 -11.71 17.78
CA LYS A 130 8.49 -11.40 19.22
C LYS A 130 7.25 -11.98 19.87
N SER A 131 6.08 -11.75 19.27
CA SER A 131 4.79 -12.29 19.72
C SER A 131 4.55 -13.72 19.27
N GLN A 132 5.37 -14.27 18.37
CA GLN A 132 5.17 -15.59 17.76
C GLN A 132 3.80 -15.70 17.08
N SER A 133 3.40 -14.63 16.40
CA SER A 133 2.12 -14.55 15.72
C SER A 133 2.25 -13.90 14.36
N GLY A 134 1.32 -14.20 13.45
CA GLY A 134 1.26 -13.58 12.14
C GLY A 134 -0.17 -13.26 11.75
N SER A 135 -0.32 -12.34 10.80
CA SER A 135 -1.62 -11.89 10.33
C SER A 135 -1.58 -11.58 8.84
N CYS A 136 -2.74 -11.71 8.21
CA CYS A 136 -3.00 -11.21 6.87
C CYS A 136 -3.21 -9.70 6.97
N CYS A 137 -2.29 -8.94 6.41
CA CYS A 137 -2.32 -7.49 6.41
C CYS A 137 -2.67 -6.97 5.02
N PRO A 138 -3.38 -5.84 4.89
CA PRO A 138 -3.59 -5.19 3.60
C PRO A 138 -2.25 -4.93 2.88
N SER A 139 -2.22 -5.11 1.56
CA SER A 139 -1.04 -4.77 0.75
C SER A 139 -0.64 -3.31 0.99
N GLY A 140 0.66 -3.05 1.17
CA GLY A 140 1.18 -1.72 1.60
C GLY A 140 1.50 -1.62 3.10
N THR A 141 1.20 -2.66 3.88
CA THR A 141 1.69 -2.82 5.26
C THR A 141 3.13 -3.31 5.24
N ALA A 142 4.02 -2.76 6.09
CA ALA A 142 5.41 -3.18 6.16
C ALA A 142 5.72 -4.18 7.26
N TYR A 143 5.06 -4.08 8.41
CA TYR A 143 5.27 -5.03 9.50
C TYR A 143 4.00 -5.24 10.33
N PHE A 144 3.95 -6.38 11.01
CA PHE A 144 2.93 -6.71 12.00
C PHE A 144 3.59 -6.69 13.38
N ASP A 145 2.97 -6.07 14.37
CA ASP A 145 3.55 -5.93 15.72
C ASP A 145 3.07 -7.00 16.72
N GLY A 146 2.41 -8.05 16.21
CA GLY A 146 1.75 -9.07 17.02
C GLY A 146 0.27 -8.77 17.33
N HIS A 147 -0.18 -7.54 17.08
CA HIS A 147 -1.57 -7.14 17.30
C HIS A 147 -2.18 -6.45 16.08
N LYS A 148 -1.40 -5.65 15.35
CA LYS A 148 -1.89 -4.78 14.27
C LYS A 148 -0.90 -4.72 13.12
N CYS A 149 -1.46 -4.58 11.93
CA CYS A 149 -0.73 -4.30 10.70
C CYS A 149 -0.31 -2.83 10.71
N GLN A 150 0.99 -2.56 10.59
CA GLN A 150 1.56 -1.22 10.61
C GLN A 150 2.13 -0.87 9.22
N PRO A 151 1.82 0.33 8.69
CA PRO A 151 2.40 0.80 7.44
C PRO A 151 3.93 0.92 7.57
N GLU A 152 4.64 0.94 6.45
CA GLU A 152 6.07 1.25 6.44
C GLU A 152 6.30 2.58 7.13
N ILE A 153 6.97 2.55 8.29
CA ILE A 153 7.61 3.74 8.83
C ILE A 153 8.79 3.96 7.88
N VAL A 154 8.57 4.77 6.84
CA VAL A 154 9.68 5.38 6.12
C VAL A 154 10.48 6.10 7.20
N PRO A 155 11.73 5.70 7.49
CA PRO A 155 12.53 6.41 8.45
C PRO A 155 12.58 7.87 8.02
N GLU A 156 12.37 8.78 8.97
CA GLU A 156 12.60 10.21 8.74
C GLU A 156 13.94 10.35 7.99
N PRO A 157 13.96 10.95 6.78
CA PRO A 157 15.20 11.10 6.05
C PRO A 157 16.21 11.75 6.98
N LYS A 158 17.38 11.10 7.15
CA LYS A 158 18.49 11.71 7.90
C LYS A 158 18.71 13.11 7.30
N PRO A 159 18.84 14.17 8.13
CA PRO A 159 18.94 15.53 7.63
C PRO A 159 20.19 15.65 6.76
N HIS A 160 19.99 15.55 5.45
CA HIS A 160 21.00 15.94 4.48
C HIS A 160 21.12 17.46 4.58
N THR A 161 22.36 17.96 4.67
CA THR A 161 22.67 19.36 4.37
C THR A 161 22.03 19.69 3.02
N ILE A 162 21.01 20.55 3.04
CA ILE A 162 20.18 20.90 1.88
C ILE A 162 21.04 21.73 0.92
N ASN A 163 21.75 21.06 0.01
CA ASN A 163 22.40 21.67 -1.14
C ASN A 163 21.42 21.63 -2.32
N CYS A 164 20.42 22.50 -2.29
CA CYS A 164 19.43 22.63 -3.35
C CYS A 164 19.61 24.00 -4.02
N SER A 165 19.45 24.06 -5.35
CA SER A 165 19.66 25.31 -6.10
C SER A 165 18.55 26.32 -5.76
N PRO A 166 18.87 27.60 -5.51
CA PRO A 166 17.88 28.59 -5.08
C PRO A 166 16.95 28.95 -6.25
N HIS A 167 15.80 28.32 -6.28
CA HIS A 167 14.65 28.71 -7.10
C HIS A 167 13.35 28.39 -6.33
N SER A 168 13.29 28.79 -5.05
CA SER A 168 12.12 28.71 -4.15
C SER A 168 12.54 29.08 -2.73
N VAL A 169 11.57 29.19 -1.82
CA VAL A 169 11.82 29.33 -0.37
C VAL A 169 12.62 28.11 0.10
N CYS A 170 13.89 28.33 0.47
CA CYS A 170 14.78 27.29 0.98
C CYS A 170 14.94 27.47 2.49
N ALA A 171 14.89 26.37 3.23
CA ALA A 171 15.25 26.41 4.63
C ALA A 171 16.71 26.78 4.83
N SER A 172 16.97 27.74 5.72
CA SER A 172 18.33 28.12 6.09
C SER A 172 19.08 27.01 6.84
N SER A 173 18.36 26.06 7.43
CA SER A 173 18.91 24.90 8.11
C SER A 173 17.93 23.72 8.12
N SER A 174 18.39 22.53 8.51
CA SER A 174 17.51 21.38 8.74
C SER A 174 16.52 21.54 9.89
N LYS A 175 16.62 22.63 10.67
CA LYS A 175 15.76 22.91 11.83
C LYS A 175 14.62 23.89 11.50
N THR A 176 14.66 24.49 10.32
CA THR A 176 13.67 25.47 9.87
C THR A 176 13.02 25.02 8.57
N THR A 177 11.90 25.63 8.23
CA THR A 177 11.13 25.28 7.03
C THR A 177 11.45 26.20 5.84
N GLY A 178 12.12 27.34 6.10
CA GLY A 178 12.29 28.45 5.15
C GLY A 178 11.09 29.40 5.11
N LEU A 179 9.91 29.00 5.60
CA LEU A 179 8.75 29.88 5.71
C LEU A 179 8.99 30.94 6.79
N LYS A 180 8.62 32.19 6.52
CA LYS A 180 8.69 33.31 7.48
C LYS A 180 7.30 33.68 7.97
N GLN A 181 7.22 34.07 9.24
CA GLN A 181 5.97 34.50 9.88
C GLN A 181 5.47 35.82 9.28
N GLY A 182 4.17 35.89 8.98
CA GLY A 182 3.47 37.02 8.36
C GLY A 182 3.75 37.24 6.87
N HIS A 183 4.54 36.38 6.22
CA HIS A 183 4.77 36.40 4.77
C HIS A 183 3.75 35.52 4.03
N CYS A 184 3.53 35.82 2.75
CA CYS A 184 2.59 35.10 1.91
C CYS A 184 3.26 34.18 0.91
N TYR A 185 2.61 33.03 0.69
CA TYR A 185 3.17 31.96 -0.11
C TYR A 185 2.14 31.32 -1.02
N GLN A 186 2.59 30.98 -2.22
CA GLN A 186 1.96 30.00 -3.09
C GLN A 186 2.48 28.61 -2.72
N LEU A 187 1.55 27.70 -2.43
CA LEU A 187 1.88 26.30 -2.15
C LEU A 187 1.52 25.49 -3.41
N MET A 188 2.52 24.83 -4.00
CA MET A 188 2.36 24.03 -5.22
C MET A 188 2.75 22.58 -4.96
N ASP A 189 2.05 21.62 -5.56
CA ASP A 189 2.46 20.21 -5.48
C ASP A 189 3.68 19.91 -6.38
N THR A 190 4.14 18.65 -6.36
CA THR A 190 5.28 18.20 -7.18
C THR A 190 5.01 18.23 -8.68
N LYS A 191 3.76 18.41 -9.09
CA LYS A 191 3.34 18.56 -10.49
C LYS A 191 3.14 20.03 -10.90
N GLY A 192 3.37 20.97 -9.98
CA GLY A 192 3.22 22.40 -10.20
C GLY A 192 1.80 22.93 -10.06
N ARG A 193 0.86 22.15 -9.52
CA ARG A 193 -0.52 22.58 -9.27
C ARG A 193 -0.59 23.36 -7.96
N THR A 194 -1.24 24.50 -7.96
CA THR A 194 -1.38 25.38 -6.79
C THR A 194 -2.54 24.93 -5.90
N LEU A 195 -2.31 24.94 -4.59
CA LEU A 195 -3.35 24.80 -3.59
C LEU A 195 -4.26 26.03 -3.62
N SER A 196 -5.55 25.83 -3.87
CA SER A 196 -6.52 26.90 -3.98
C SER A 196 -7.90 26.44 -3.54
N LEU A 197 -8.77 27.39 -3.24
CA LEU A 197 -10.16 27.10 -2.95
C LEU A 197 -10.88 26.72 -4.26
N HIS A 198 -11.67 25.65 -4.21
CA HIS A 198 -12.49 25.25 -5.33
C HIS A 198 -13.62 26.28 -5.55
N ARG A 199 -13.64 26.91 -6.73
CA ARG A 199 -14.61 27.96 -7.06
C ARG A 199 -16.05 27.43 -6.96
N GLY A 200 -16.90 28.14 -6.22
CA GLY A 200 -18.29 27.72 -5.98
C GLY A 200 -18.45 26.66 -4.89
N ALA A 201 -17.37 26.16 -4.31
CA ALA A 201 -17.38 25.23 -3.20
C ALA A 201 -16.65 25.83 -1.98
N THR A 202 -16.40 24.98 -0.97
CA THR A 202 -15.73 25.37 0.28
C THR A 202 -14.48 24.55 0.55
N ASP A 203 -14.16 23.59 -0.31
CA ASP A 203 -13.01 22.71 -0.17
C ASP A 203 -11.80 23.24 -0.94
N TYR A 204 -10.62 22.89 -0.45
CA TYR A 204 -9.35 23.18 -1.12
C TYR A 204 -8.94 22.03 -2.03
N ILE A 205 -8.46 22.39 -3.22
CA ILE A 205 -8.00 21.47 -4.26
C ILE A 205 -6.64 21.91 -4.81
N LEU A 206 -5.96 20.98 -5.49
CA LEU A 206 -4.77 21.26 -6.29
C LEU A 206 -5.17 21.43 -7.76
N GLN A 207 -4.92 22.61 -8.33
CA GLN A 207 -5.28 22.92 -9.71
C GLN A 207 -4.30 23.91 -10.35
N ASN A 208 -4.34 24.01 -11.68
CA ASN A 208 -3.55 25.01 -12.43
C ASN A 208 -4.38 26.25 -12.79
N GLU A 209 -5.69 26.22 -12.55
CA GLU A 209 -6.56 27.36 -12.75
C GLU A 209 -6.41 28.30 -11.56
N TYR A 210 -6.15 29.59 -11.80
CA TYR A 210 -5.97 30.62 -10.76
C TYR A 210 -4.71 30.45 -9.88
N ASP A 211 -3.63 29.93 -10.46
CA ASP A 211 -2.35 29.67 -9.79
C ASP A 211 -1.68 30.94 -9.24
N ASP A 212 -2.09 32.12 -9.68
CA ASP A 212 -1.61 33.45 -9.26
C ASP A 212 -2.49 34.15 -8.20
N LEU A 213 -3.69 33.63 -7.92
CA LEU A 213 -4.65 34.32 -7.02
C LEU A 213 -4.57 33.86 -5.56
N TYR A 214 -4.38 32.57 -5.32
CA TYR A 214 -4.50 32.00 -3.97
C TYR A 214 -3.17 31.97 -3.25
N HIS A 215 -3.02 32.88 -2.28
CA HIS A 215 -1.84 33.01 -1.44
C HIS A 215 -2.22 32.81 0.02
N PHE A 216 -1.35 32.10 0.74
CA PHE A 216 -1.54 31.85 2.16
C PHE A 216 -0.51 32.63 2.97
N LYS A 217 -0.99 33.49 3.88
CA LYS A 217 -0.15 34.12 4.89
C LYS A 217 0.15 33.11 6.00
N VAL A 218 1.42 32.95 6.33
CA VAL A 218 1.87 32.06 7.41
C VAL A 218 1.77 32.82 8.73
N CYS A 219 0.97 32.34 9.68
CA CYS A 219 0.72 33.01 10.95
C CYS A 219 1.14 32.14 12.15
N ALA A 220 1.59 32.79 13.23
CA ALA A 220 2.00 32.10 14.46
C ALA A 220 0.78 31.61 15.24
N SER A 221 -0.32 32.36 15.14
CA SER A 221 -1.63 32.01 15.66
C SER A 221 -2.71 32.63 14.79
N THR A 222 -3.97 32.32 15.06
CA THR A 222 -5.09 32.96 14.35
C THR A 222 -5.34 34.42 14.74
N THR A 223 -4.57 34.96 15.68
CA THR A 223 -4.59 36.36 16.12
C THR A 223 -3.26 37.07 15.92
N ASP A 224 -2.22 36.36 15.45
CA ASP A 224 -0.89 36.93 15.22
C ASP A 224 -0.35 36.44 13.87
N CYS A 225 -0.51 37.31 12.88
CA CYS A 225 0.02 37.17 11.53
C CYS A 225 1.04 38.28 11.22
N SER A 226 1.68 38.83 12.26
CA SER A 226 2.58 39.97 12.09
C SER A 226 3.83 39.56 11.30
N PRO A 227 4.28 40.35 10.31
CA PRO A 227 5.48 40.04 9.54
C PRO A 227 6.71 40.01 10.43
N SER A 228 7.54 38.97 10.24
CA SER A 228 8.79 38.76 10.92
C SER A 228 9.74 37.96 10.04
N ASP A 229 11.02 38.35 10.05
CA ASP A 229 12.09 37.56 9.40
C ASP A 229 12.36 36.22 10.10
N LYS A 230 11.66 35.92 11.21
CA LYS A 230 11.78 34.65 11.91
C LYS A 230 11.19 33.52 11.07
N GLU A 231 12.07 32.58 10.70
CA GLU A 231 11.63 31.33 10.07
C GLU A 231 10.86 30.44 11.05
N VAL A 232 9.86 29.74 10.53
CA VAL A 232 9.13 28.68 11.24
C VAL A 232 10.06 27.49 11.45
N THR A 233 10.11 26.96 12.67
CA THR A 233 10.90 25.75 12.98
C THR A 233 10.09 24.48 12.68
N VAL A 234 10.78 23.36 12.42
CA VAL A 234 10.15 22.11 11.92
C VAL A 234 9.02 21.55 12.81
N ASN A 235 9.06 21.87 14.11
CA ASN A 235 8.07 21.39 15.08
C ASN A 235 7.10 22.49 15.53
N ASP A 236 7.30 23.73 15.12
CA ASP A 236 6.40 24.81 15.49
C ASP A 236 5.09 24.68 14.72
N LYS A 237 3.99 24.91 15.44
CA LYS A 237 2.68 25.03 14.83
C LYS A 237 2.58 26.41 14.16
N PHE A 238 2.01 26.45 12.98
CA PHE A 238 1.62 27.67 12.30
C PHE A 238 0.25 27.51 11.65
N PHE A 239 -0.33 28.61 11.20
CA PHE A 239 -1.63 28.64 10.55
C PHE A 239 -1.47 29.24 9.15
N LEU A 240 -2.30 28.76 8.22
CA LEU A 240 -2.37 29.29 6.87
C LEU A 240 -3.64 30.13 6.77
N GLN A 241 -3.46 31.46 6.73
CA GLN A 241 -4.54 32.39 6.46
C GLN A 241 -4.68 32.53 4.94
N ASP A 242 -5.84 32.17 4.42
CA ASP A 242 -6.19 32.39 3.03
C ASP A 242 -6.52 33.88 2.83
N GLU A 243 -5.64 34.61 2.14
CA GLU A 243 -5.75 36.05 1.93
C GLU A 243 -6.83 36.40 0.88
N PHE A 244 -7.15 35.46 -0.01
CA PHE A 244 -8.18 35.66 -1.03
C PHE A 244 -9.58 35.38 -0.47
N GLY A 245 -9.69 34.32 0.34
CA GLY A 245 -10.94 33.90 0.95
C GLY A 245 -11.90 33.23 -0.04
N GLN A 246 -13.17 33.15 0.34
CA GLN A 246 -14.22 32.60 -0.54
C GLN A 246 -14.88 33.72 -1.35
N TRP A 247 -15.10 33.49 -2.65
CA TRP A 247 -15.61 34.49 -3.60
C TRP A 247 -16.92 35.22 -3.17
N ASN A 248 -17.73 34.62 -2.31
CA ASN A 248 -19.00 35.15 -1.81
C ASN A 248 -18.95 35.61 -0.34
N LEU A 249 -17.77 35.58 0.28
CA LEU A 249 -17.55 36.01 1.66
C LEU A 249 -16.53 37.16 1.69
N ASN A 250 -16.73 38.10 2.61
CA ASN A 250 -15.81 39.21 2.75
C ASN A 250 -14.62 38.80 3.63
N GLY A 251 -13.41 39.06 3.14
CA GLY A 251 -12.19 38.99 3.94
C GLY A 251 -11.51 37.62 3.92
N ALA A 252 -10.32 37.62 4.52
CA ALA A 252 -9.49 36.45 4.68
C ALA A 252 -10.18 35.36 5.53
N GLY A 253 -9.69 34.14 5.42
CA GLY A 253 -10.11 33.07 6.30
C GLY A 253 -9.00 32.05 6.52
N TRP A 254 -9.39 30.85 6.91
CA TRP A 254 -8.50 29.82 7.37
C TRP A 254 -8.84 28.49 6.71
N ILE A 255 -7.84 27.64 6.60
CA ILE A 255 -8.09 26.21 6.45
C ILE A 255 -8.56 25.69 7.81
N ASP A 256 -9.72 25.04 7.86
CA ASP A 256 -10.34 24.58 9.10
C ASP A 256 -9.54 23.47 9.81
N ASN A 257 -10.02 22.96 10.95
CA ASN A 257 -9.37 21.90 11.73
C ASN A 257 -10.06 20.54 11.62
N ARG A 258 -11.00 20.36 10.69
CA ARG A 258 -11.75 19.11 10.57
C ARG A 258 -10.84 17.98 10.09
N CYS A 259 -10.97 16.82 10.73
CA CYS A 259 -10.39 15.56 10.25
C CYS A 259 -11.33 14.97 9.20
N SER A 260 -11.14 15.38 7.95
CA SER A 260 -12.02 15.08 6.82
C SER A 260 -11.20 14.74 5.58
N ASP A 261 -11.82 14.09 4.61
CA ASP A 261 -11.25 13.78 3.29
C ASP A 261 -10.97 15.03 2.44
N HIS A 262 -11.46 16.21 2.89
CA HIS A 262 -11.16 17.50 2.27
C HIS A 262 -10.83 18.52 3.35
N LEU A 263 -9.84 19.38 3.06
CA LEU A 263 -9.58 20.64 3.74
C LEU A 263 -10.65 21.62 3.30
N TYR A 264 -11.22 22.38 4.24
CA TYR A 264 -12.23 23.38 3.90
C TYR A 264 -11.89 24.75 4.46
N PHE A 265 -12.47 25.77 3.84
CA PHE A 265 -12.44 27.15 4.28
C PHE A 265 -13.31 27.37 5.51
N THR A 266 -12.84 28.24 6.41
CA THR A 266 -13.63 28.79 7.52
C THR A 266 -13.19 30.22 7.84
N GLN A 267 -14.13 31.09 8.18
CA GLN A 267 -13.82 32.41 8.74
C GLN A 267 -13.66 32.37 10.27
N GLU A 268 -14.02 31.25 10.92
CA GLU A 268 -13.93 31.12 12.36
C GLU A 268 -12.49 30.77 12.80
N ALA A 269 -11.79 31.74 13.40
CA ALA A 269 -10.44 31.57 13.93
C ALA A 269 -10.29 30.38 14.90
N LYS A 270 -11.30 30.09 15.72
CA LYS A 270 -11.31 28.94 16.65
C LYS A 270 -11.34 27.57 15.93
N SER A 271 -11.82 27.58 14.70
CA SER A 271 -12.01 26.39 13.87
C SER A 271 -10.85 26.21 12.89
N ALA A 272 -9.81 27.07 12.93
CA ALA A 272 -8.64 26.97 12.06
C ALA A 272 -7.75 25.79 12.44
N GLY A 273 -7.26 25.07 11.44
CA GLY A 273 -6.33 23.97 11.58
C GLY A 273 -4.89 24.48 11.63
N ALA A 274 -4.14 24.01 12.63
CA ALA A 274 -2.71 24.22 12.67
C ALA A 274 -1.99 23.27 11.71
N PHE A 275 -0.84 23.72 11.23
CA PHE A 275 0.07 23.00 10.36
C PHE A 275 1.47 22.92 10.98
N GLN A 276 2.24 21.96 10.51
CA GLN A 276 3.67 21.79 10.74
C GLN A 276 4.32 21.50 9.39
N ALA A 277 5.62 21.75 9.26
CA ALA A 277 6.32 21.41 8.03
C ALA A 277 7.77 21.04 8.33
N ALA A 278 8.33 20.16 7.51
CA ALA A 278 9.76 19.90 7.49
C ALA A 278 10.35 20.37 6.17
N PRO A 279 11.62 20.80 6.12
CA PRO A 279 12.25 21.10 4.85
C PRO A 279 12.36 19.83 4.01
N TRP A 280 12.19 19.98 2.71
CA TRP A 280 12.15 18.87 1.77
C TRP A 280 12.92 19.26 0.49
N CYS A 281 13.55 18.28 -0.17
CA CYS A 281 14.24 18.54 -1.43
C CYS A 281 14.08 17.35 -2.38
N VAL A 282 13.62 17.65 -3.59
CA VAL A 282 13.44 16.69 -4.69
C VAL A 282 13.91 17.35 -5.98
N ASP A 283 14.63 16.58 -6.80
CA ASP A 283 15.19 17.03 -8.07
C ASP A 283 16.03 18.32 -7.95
N GLY A 284 16.71 18.49 -6.80
CA GLY A 284 17.56 19.65 -6.52
C GLY A 284 16.80 20.96 -6.24
N LYS A 285 15.47 20.91 -6.09
CA LYS A 285 14.63 22.06 -5.75
C LYS A 285 14.21 22.02 -4.29
N CYS A 286 14.25 23.17 -3.62
CA CYS A 286 13.75 23.31 -2.25
C CYS A 286 12.23 23.25 -2.22
N GLY A 287 11.70 22.56 -1.22
CA GLY A 287 10.29 22.56 -0.86
C GLY A 287 10.10 22.25 0.62
N ILE A 288 8.87 21.93 0.98
CA ILE A 288 8.49 21.52 2.33
C ILE A 288 7.66 20.23 2.27
N CYS A 289 7.69 19.49 3.36
CA CYS A 289 6.82 18.36 3.65
C CYS A 289 5.79 18.88 4.66
N LEU A 290 4.62 19.30 4.17
CA LEU A 290 3.55 19.92 4.96
C LEU A 290 2.73 18.84 5.69
N LYS A 291 2.45 19.06 6.97
CA LYS A 291 1.68 18.16 7.84
C LYS A 291 0.59 18.91 8.56
N SER A 292 -0.43 18.18 9.00
CA SER A 292 -1.43 18.70 9.92
C SER A 292 -0.86 18.67 11.33
N ALA A 293 -1.06 19.75 12.09
CA ALA A 293 -0.71 19.81 13.51
C ALA A 293 -1.95 19.75 14.42
N VAL A 294 -3.08 19.27 13.86
CA VAL A 294 -4.30 18.91 14.60
C VAL A 294 -4.07 17.55 15.26
N ASP A 295 -4.25 17.49 16.58
CA ASP A 295 -3.83 16.31 17.36
C ASP A 295 -4.53 15.01 16.98
N ALA A 296 -5.79 15.09 16.53
CA ALA A 296 -6.57 13.92 16.11
C ALA A 296 -6.24 13.42 14.69
N CYS A 297 -5.62 14.25 13.85
CA CYS A 297 -5.33 13.93 12.45
C CYS A 297 -4.10 14.67 11.97
N ARG A 298 -2.93 14.10 12.25
CA ARG A 298 -1.62 14.72 12.00
C ARG A 298 -1.10 14.50 10.56
N GLY A 299 -1.78 13.68 9.77
CA GLY A 299 -1.43 13.43 8.37
C GLY A 299 -2.11 14.38 7.39
N LEU A 300 -1.45 14.64 6.26
CA LEU A 300 -2.03 15.26 5.07
C LEU A 300 -1.78 14.38 3.83
N GLU A 301 -2.82 14.14 3.04
CA GLU A 301 -2.74 13.33 1.82
C GLU A 301 -3.60 13.93 0.69
N ILE A 302 -3.24 13.60 -0.55
CA ILE A 302 -4.02 13.92 -1.75
C ILE A 302 -5.23 12.98 -1.84
N VAL A 303 -6.43 13.55 -2.00
CA VAL A 303 -7.68 12.81 -2.11
C VAL A 303 -8.20 12.88 -3.55
N CYS A 304 -8.65 11.73 -4.07
CA CYS A 304 -9.24 11.63 -5.41
C CYS A 304 -10.53 12.47 -5.55
N PRO A 305 -10.87 12.98 -6.75
CA PRO A 305 -10.46 12.51 -8.09
C PRO A 305 -9.15 13.10 -8.63
N ALA A 306 -8.54 12.41 -9.60
CA ALA A 306 -7.19 12.72 -10.10
C ALA A 306 -7.06 14.08 -10.83
N THR A 307 -8.15 14.61 -11.40
CA THR A 307 -8.14 15.84 -12.21
C THR A 307 -7.87 17.07 -11.35
N ASN A 308 -8.68 17.25 -10.29
CA ASN A 308 -8.56 18.33 -9.30
C ASN A 308 -8.60 17.69 -7.90
N PRO A 309 -7.49 17.09 -7.46
CA PRO A 309 -7.54 16.33 -6.23
C PRO A 309 -7.65 17.27 -5.04
N GLY A 310 -8.49 16.88 -4.09
CA GLY A 310 -8.55 17.50 -2.78
C GLY A 310 -7.31 17.19 -1.96
N ILE A 311 -7.22 17.82 -0.80
CA ILE A 311 -6.29 17.43 0.25
C ILE A 311 -7.12 17.08 1.47
N GLY A 312 -6.82 15.97 2.13
CA GLY A 312 -7.54 15.51 3.32
C GLY A 312 -6.63 15.42 4.54
N ARG A 313 -7.23 15.43 5.73
CA ARG A 313 -6.55 15.17 7.01
C ARG A 313 -6.78 13.74 7.47
N TYR A 314 -5.69 13.05 7.79
CA TYR A 314 -5.73 11.65 8.20
C TYR A 314 -5.12 11.45 9.59
N VAL A 315 -5.58 10.41 10.29
CA VAL A 315 -5.09 10.05 11.63
C VAL A 315 -3.60 9.72 11.62
N ASN A 316 -3.11 9.12 10.53
CA ASN A 316 -1.71 8.73 10.40
C ASN A 316 -0.79 9.95 10.23
N SER A 317 0.02 10.25 11.25
CA SER A 317 0.97 11.37 11.30
C SER A 317 2.13 11.29 10.30
N ASN A 318 2.29 10.15 9.63
CA ASN A 318 3.41 9.95 8.70
C ASN A 318 3.13 10.52 7.32
N TYR A 319 1.86 10.73 6.97
CA TYR A 319 1.52 11.39 5.71
C TYR A 319 1.86 12.87 5.79
N CYS A 320 2.82 13.30 4.99
CA CYS A 320 3.01 14.70 4.69
C CYS A 320 2.83 14.93 3.21
N LEU A 321 2.34 16.11 2.87
CA LEU A 321 2.17 16.54 1.51
C LEU A 321 3.44 17.29 1.07
N PRO A 322 4.22 16.74 0.12
CA PRO A 322 5.33 17.46 -0.47
C PRO A 322 4.84 18.65 -1.30
N MET A 323 5.33 19.84 -0.98
CA MET A 323 4.98 21.09 -1.64
C MET A 323 6.22 21.89 -2.01
N PHE A 324 6.24 22.45 -3.21
CA PHE A 324 7.08 23.60 -3.53
C PHE A 324 6.43 24.87 -3.00
N VAL A 325 7.26 25.81 -2.56
CA VAL A 325 6.78 27.06 -1.98
C VAL A 325 7.43 28.25 -2.69
N LYS A 326 6.60 29.20 -3.12
CA LYS A 326 7.02 30.44 -3.72
C LYS A 326 6.51 31.61 -2.88
N GLU A 327 7.44 32.43 -2.40
CA GLU A 327 7.10 33.67 -1.71
C GLU A 327 6.51 34.67 -2.71
N VAL A 328 5.44 35.32 -2.29
CA VAL A 328 4.69 36.30 -3.07
C VAL A 328 4.26 37.45 -2.15
N PRO A 329 4.07 38.67 -2.68
CA PRO A 329 3.49 39.75 -1.89
C PRO A 329 2.12 39.34 -1.32
N CYS A 330 1.82 39.77 -0.09
CA CYS A 330 0.50 39.52 0.48
C CYS A 330 -0.56 40.36 -0.22
N MET A 331 -1.75 39.78 -0.46
CA MET A 331 -2.83 40.53 -1.13
C MET A 331 -3.26 41.75 -0.32
N SER A 332 -3.31 41.62 1.01
CA SER A 332 -3.57 42.74 1.92
C SER A 332 -2.61 43.92 1.74
N GLU A 333 -1.35 43.65 1.35
CA GLU A 333 -0.33 44.66 1.08
C GLU A 333 -0.47 45.28 -0.31
N VAL A 334 -0.81 44.45 -1.32
CA VAL A 334 -0.95 44.90 -2.72
C VAL A 334 -2.20 45.75 -2.92
N PHE A 335 -3.31 45.41 -2.23
CA PHE A 335 -4.60 46.06 -2.42
C PHE A 335 -5.05 46.96 -1.25
N GLY A 336 -4.19 47.16 -0.23
CA GLY A 336 -4.34 48.22 0.77
C GLY A 336 -5.30 47.95 1.93
N GLY A 337 -5.51 46.69 2.32
CA GLY A 337 -6.32 46.30 3.48
C GLY A 337 -7.02 44.94 3.33
N GLU A 338 -7.31 44.29 4.46
CA GLU A 338 -8.04 43.00 4.49
C GLU A 338 -9.45 43.14 3.88
N GLY A 339 -9.76 42.33 2.85
CA GLY A 339 -11.13 42.19 2.33
C GLY A 339 -11.49 43.06 1.13
N VAL A 340 -10.68 43.04 0.08
CA VAL A 340 -11.11 43.55 -1.23
C VAL A 340 -12.06 42.53 -1.87
N LYS A 341 -13.28 42.98 -2.20
CA LYS A 341 -14.14 42.29 -3.15
C LYS A 341 -13.41 42.18 -4.48
N THR A 342 -13.01 40.98 -4.86
CA THR A 342 -12.74 40.67 -6.26
C THR A 342 -14.09 40.60 -6.97
N GLU A 343 -14.60 41.75 -7.39
CA GLU A 343 -15.54 41.78 -8.52
C GLU A 343 -14.71 41.41 -9.77
N LEU A 344 -14.65 40.09 -10.06
CA LEU A 344 -14.14 39.52 -11.31
C LEU A 344 -15.27 38.84 -12.08
#